data_AF-A0A3M1P1S7-F1
#
_entry.id   AF-A0A3M1P1S7-F1
#
_cell.length_a   1.000
_cell.length_b   1.000
_cell.length_c   1.000
_cell.angle_alpha   90.00
_cell.angle_beta   90.00
_cell.angle_gamma   90.00
#
_symmetry.space_group_name_H-M   'P 1'
#
loop_
_entity.id
_entity.type
_entity.pdbx_description
1 polymer ?
#
loop_
_entity_poly.entity_id
_entity_poly.type
_entity_poly.pdbx_seq_one_letter_code
_entity_poly.pdbx_strand_id
1 'polypeptide(L)' 'MRAEADAIPWLHGYEEALAAARAQRRPILLQFERERCAGCRKLDAETYRDPDVQAEVTAWFVPLRLDIR' A
#
# COMPACT_ATOMS: atom_id res chain seq x y z
N MET A 1 -17.73 17.62 1.78
CA MET A 1 -16.91 17.21 0.63
C MET A 1 -16.10 16.00 1.10
N ARG A 2 -16.52 14.77 0.81
CA ARG A 2 -15.79 13.56 1.24
C ARG A 2 -14.79 13.25 0.14
N ALA A 3 -13.49 13.39 0.46
CA ALA A 3 -12.46 12.79 -0.37
C ALA A 3 -12.64 11.26 -0.31
N GLU A 4 -12.63 10.59 -1.46
CA GLU A 4 -12.52 9.13 -1.52
C GLU A 4 -11.26 8.72 -0.76
N ALA A 5 -11.43 7.87 0.25
CA ALA A 5 -10.34 7.34 1.06
C ALA A 5 -9.63 6.20 0.33
N ASP A 6 -9.07 6.48 -0.86
CA ASP A 6 -7.91 5.75 -1.36
C ASP A 6 -6.69 6.28 -0.58
N ALA A 7 -6.62 5.89 0.68
CA ALA A 7 -5.87 6.62 1.69
C ALA A 7 -4.48 6.05 1.98
N ILE A 8 -4.06 5.01 1.25
CA ILE A 8 -2.68 4.53 1.26
C ILE A 8 -2.07 4.83 -0.12
N PRO A 9 -0.97 5.61 -0.20
CA PRO A 9 -0.33 5.98 -1.46
C PRO A 9 0.51 4.82 -2.01
N TRP A 10 -0.13 3.83 -2.62
CA TRP A 10 0.54 2.66 -3.19
C TRP A 10 1.39 3.04 -4.40
N LEU A 11 2.67 2.68 -4.34
CA LEU A 11 3.55 2.64 -5.51
C LEU A 11 3.38 1.32 -6.24
N HIS A 12 3.71 1.31 -7.54
CA HIS A 12 3.63 0.10 -8.38
C HIS A 12 4.97 -0.24 -9.06
N GLY A 13 6.00 0.59 -8.87
CA GLY A 13 7.35 0.37 -9.36
C GLY A 13 8.31 0.02 -8.22
N TYR A 14 9.07 -1.08 -8.39
CA TYR A 14 10.05 -1.49 -7.38
C TYR A 14 11.19 -0.47 -7.20
N GLU A 15 11.76 0.03 -8.30
CA GLU A 15 12.85 1.03 -8.26
C GLU A 15 12.40 2.36 -7.64
N GLU A 16 11.17 2.78 -7.94
CA GLU A 16 10.56 3.98 -7.35
C GLU A 16 10.39 3.82 -5.83
N ALA A 17 9.86 2.67 -5.39
CA ALA A 17 9.69 2.38 -3.97
C ALA A 17 11.02 2.26 -3.23
N LEU A 18 12.05 1.68 -3.85
CA LEU A 18 13.41 1.64 -3.29
C LEU A 18 14.00 3.03 -3.13
N ALA A 19 13.87 3.90 -4.15
CA ALA A 19 14.34 5.28 -4.07
C ALA A 19 13.61 6.06 -2.96
N ALA A 20 12.28 5.92 -2.88
CA ALA A 20 11.46 6.54 -1.84
C ALA A 20 11.81 6.04 -0.43
N ALA A 21 11.97 4.73 -0.26
CA ALA A 21 12.33 4.11 1.02
C ALA A 21 13.70 4.59 1.52
N ARG A 22 14.68 4.71 0.62
CA ARG A 22 16.01 5.27 0.94
C ARG A 22 15.93 6.74 1.31
N ALA A 23 15.20 7.55 0.55
CA ALA A 23 15.06 8.98 0.79
C ALA A 23 14.33 9.26 2.12
N GLN A 24 13.25 8.53 2.41
CA GLN A 24 12.44 8.71 3.60
C GLN A 24 12.97 7.96 4.83
N ARG A 25 13.95 7.07 4.66
CA ARG A 25 14.48 6.16 5.69
C ARG A 25 13.38 5.29 6.33
N ARG A 26 12.48 4.79 5.49
CA ARG A 26 11.33 3.97 5.90
C ARG A 26 11.35 2.62 5.20
N PRO A 27 10.94 1.54 5.87
CA PRO A 27 10.81 0.23 5.24
C PRO A 27 9.71 0.24 4.16
N ILE A 28 9.83 -0.68 3.20
CA ILE A 28 8.79 -0.92 2.19
C ILE A 28 7.78 -1.92 2.76
N LEU A 29 6.50 -1.58 2.71
CA LEU A 29 5.40 -2.55 2.88
C LEU A 29 5.05 -3.10 1.49
N LEU A 30 5.59 -4.28 1.17
CA LEU A 30 5.36 -4.92 -0.11
C LEU A 30 4.13 -5.84 -0.06
N GLN A 31 3.11 -5.49 -0.84
CA GLN A 31 1.95 -6.33 -1.14
C GLN A 31 2.14 -6.98 -2.51
N PHE A 32 2.14 -8.32 -2.52
CA PHE A 32 1.99 -9.07 -3.75
C PHE A 32 0.50 -9.22 -4.09
N GLU A 33 0.17 -8.94 -5.35
CA GLU A 33 -1.18 -9.09 -5.88
C GLU A 33 -1.16 -10.00 -7.10
N ARG A 34 -2.33 -10.56 -7.40
CA ARG A 34 -2.55 -11.35 -8.62
C ARG A 34 -4.03 -11.29 -9.00
N GLU A 35 -4.35 -11.68 -10.22
CA GLU A 35 -5.74 -11.81 -10.63
C GLU A 35 -6.54 -12.76 -9.71
N ARG A 36 -7.78 -12.36 -9.44
CA ARG A 36 -8.75 -13.10 -8.60
C ARG A 36 -8.28 -13.40 -7.18
N CYS A 37 -7.28 -12.69 -6.66
CA CYS A 37 -6.83 -12.84 -5.27
C CYS A 37 -7.94 -12.51 -4.26
N ALA A 38 -8.49 -13.53 -3.58
CA ALA A 38 -9.54 -13.34 -2.58
C ALA A 38 -9.04 -12.61 -1.32
N GLY A 39 -7.80 -12.90 -0.89
CA GLY A 39 -7.19 -12.23 0.25
C GLY A 39 -6.94 -10.74 0.01
N CYS A 40 -6.49 -10.38 -1.20
CA CYS A 40 -6.25 -8.99 -1.59
C CYS A 40 -7.55 -8.20 -1.55
N ARG A 41 -8.64 -8.74 -2.14
CA ARG A 41 -9.97 -8.12 -2.06
C ARG A 41 -10.48 -7.95 -0.62
N LYS A 42 -10.18 -8.90 0.27
CA LYS A 42 -10.56 -8.80 1.68
C LYS A 42 -9.78 -7.70 2.40
N LEU A 43 -8.46 -7.60 2.17
CA LEU A 43 -7.64 -6.52 2.72
C LEU A 43 -8.12 -5.15 2.26
N ASP A 44 -8.41 -4.97 0.97
CA ASP A 44 -8.97 -3.73 0.44
C ASP A 44 -10.37 -3.43 0.99
N ALA A 45 -11.14 -4.48 1.31
CA ALA A 45 -12.51 -4.32 1.78
C ALA A 45 -12.64 -4.00 3.27
N GLU A 46 -11.72 -4.51 4.07
CA GLU A 46 -11.81 -4.47 5.54
C GLU A 46 -10.64 -3.70 6.13
N THR A 47 -9.41 -4.12 5.85
CA THR A 47 -8.21 -3.64 6.52
C THR A 47 -7.74 -2.27 6.02
N TYR A 48 -7.56 -2.08 4.71
CA TYR A 48 -7.06 -0.82 4.16
C TYR A 48 -8.11 0.29 4.07
N ARG A 49 -9.37 -0.03 4.37
CA ARG A 49 -10.44 0.95 4.56
C ARG A 49 -10.47 1.55 5.97
N ASP A 50 -9.83 0.90 6.93
CA ASP A 50 -9.73 1.40 8.30
C ASP A 50 -8.80 2.62 8.35
N PRO A 51 -9.29 3.80 8.80
CA PRO A 51 -8.50 5.02 8.84
C PRO A 51 -7.27 4.92 9.75
N ASP A 52 -7.31 4.12 10.81
CA ASP A 52 -6.17 3.93 11.71
C ASP A 52 -5.09 3.12 10.99
N VAL A 53 -5.48 2.09 10.23
CA VAL A 53 -4.54 1.32 9.39
C VAL A 53 -3.93 2.22 8.32
N GLN A 54 -4.71 3.06 7.67
CA GLN A 54 -4.23 4.00 6.65
C GLN A 54 -3.19 4.96 7.24
N ALA A 55 -3.45 5.49 8.44
CA ALA A 55 -2.56 6.37 9.16
C ALA A 55 -1.24 5.67 9.52
N GLU A 56 -1.30 4.48 10.10
CA GLU A 56 -0.11 3.70 10.47
C GLU A 56 0.72 3.31 9.24
N VAL A 57 0.07 2.82 8.18
CA VAL A 57 0.77 2.47 6.93
C VAL A 57 1.47 3.69 6.35
N THR A 58 0.76 4.81 6.27
CA THR A 58 1.26 6.06 5.68
C THR A 58 2.28 6.78 6.57
N ALA A 59 2.33 6.51 7.87
CA ALA A 59 3.33 7.05 8.79
C ALA A 59 4.63 6.24 8.79
N TRP A 60 4.55 4.90 8.72
CA TRP A 60 5.72 4.03 8.94
C TRP A 60 6.33 3.46 7.67
N PHE A 61 5.53 3.18 6.63
CA PHE A 61 6.00 2.44 5.45
C PHE A 61 5.94 3.20 4.13
N VAL A 62 6.82 2.84 3.20
CA VAL A 62 6.60 3.13 1.77
C VAL A 62 5.75 1.99 1.19
N PRO A 63 4.46 2.21 0.87
CA PRO A 63 3.58 1.14 0.42
C PRO A 63 3.86 0.81 -1.05
N LEU A 64 4.06 -0.48 -1.36
CA LEU A 64 4.31 -0.96 -2.71
C LEU A 64 3.40 -2.14 -3.03
N ARG A 65 2.68 -2.08 -4.16
CA ARG A 65 1.90 -3.18 -4.73
C ARG A 65 2.53 -3.68 -6.01
N LEU A 66 2.88 -4.96 -6.06
CA LEU A 66 3.41 -5.61 -7.25
C LEU A 66 2.47 -6.73 -7.70
N ASP A 67 2.05 -6.67 -8.97
CA ASP A 67 1.35 -7.76 -9.64
C ASP A 67 2.36 -8.86 -10.00
N ILE A 68 2.18 -10.02 -9.36
CA ILE A 68 2.92 -11.24 -9.66
C ILE A 68 2.01 -12.15 -10.48
N ARG A 69 2.07 -11.96 -11.79
CA ARG A 69 1.34 -12.79 -12.76
C ARG A 69 1.70 -14.26 -12.65
#